data_AF-A0A081EUB9-F1
#
_entry.id   AF-A0A081EUB9-F1
#
_cell.length_a   1.000
_cell.length_b   1.000
_cell.length_c   1.000
_cell.angle_alpha   90.00
_cell.angle_beta   90.00
_cell.angle_gamma   90.00
#
_symmetry.space_group_name_H-M   'P 1'
#
loop_
_entity.id
_entity.type
_entity.pdbx_description
1 polymer ?
#
loop_
_entity_poly.entity_id
_entity_poly.type
_entity_poly.pdbx_seq_one_letter_code
_entity_poly.pdbx_strand_id
1 'polypeptide(L)'
;MRGIIHVIRTKNVPFMAGSIAYSAFVSLLPLVLLLTIAASILGGEALVTRVQAVTENYLTPSGQSLLIDSISQAGSQTGLSILGSVVLLWGILRVFRALDTAFSAIYDTQWKNDFVNQLKDGIVVLAPLGVALFAVVGAGLALRLVPDLPFPTLARGALLVFGLTVVFLPIYYVFPDAELSVKMILPGTVVAAVGWALLNAGFGVYVAYSSTQDLYGVIGGVILLITFLYFGALVILIGAVTNVVLMGSRSSASDDPVSTE
;
A
#
# COMPACT_ATOMS: atom_id res chain seq x y z
N MET A 1 14.12 11.93 -18.81
CA MET A 1 14.23 12.37 -17.40
C MET A 1 13.77 13.81 -17.16
N ARG A 2 14.15 14.82 -17.96
CA ARG A 2 13.74 16.22 -17.76
C ARG A 2 12.22 16.44 -17.65
N GLY A 3 11.43 15.75 -18.48
CA GLY A 3 9.95 15.83 -18.42
C GLY A 3 9.33 15.30 -17.12
N ILE A 4 9.85 14.20 -16.57
CA ILE A 4 9.36 13.61 -15.30
C ILE A 4 9.59 14.58 -14.14
N ILE A 5 10.80 15.14 -14.03
CA ILE A 5 11.14 16.10 -12.97
C ILE A 5 10.28 17.36 -13.08
N HIS A 6 10.02 17.82 -14.31
CA HIS A 6 9.15 18.97 -14.55
C HIS A 6 7.74 18.71 -14.02
N VAL A 7 7.10 17.60 -14.39
CA VAL A 7 5.73 17.26 -13.93
C VAL A 7 5.68 17.06 -12.41
N ILE A 8 6.67 16.39 -11.82
CA ILE A 8 6.75 16.21 -10.35
C ILE A 8 6.70 17.56 -9.64
N ARG A 9 7.44 18.55 -10.14
CA ARG A 9 7.52 19.89 -9.54
C ARG A 9 6.28 20.72 -9.82
N THR A 10 5.75 20.72 -11.04
CA THR A 10 4.58 21.54 -11.39
C THR A 10 3.30 21.04 -10.72
N LYS A 11 3.15 19.72 -10.57
CA LYS A 11 2.00 19.10 -9.91
C LYS A 11 2.17 18.97 -8.39
N ASN A 12 3.29 19.38 -7.81
CA ASN A 12 3.60 19.24 -6.38
C ASN A 12 3.39 17.79 -5.86
N VAL A 13 3.90 16.80 -6.59
CA VAL A 13 3.76 15.37 -6.26
C VAL A 13 4.19 15.03 -4.82
N PRO A 14 5.29 15.60 -4.26
CA PRO A 14 5.65 15.38 -2.87
C PRO A 14 4.56 15.80 -1.87
N PHE A 15 3.86 16.90 -2.12
CA PHE A 15 2.79 17.36 -1.24
C PHE A 15 1.60 16.40 -1.26
N MET A 16 1.22 15.91 -2.44
CA MET A 16 0.15 14.90 -2.60
C MET A 16 0.53 13.56 -1.95
N ALA A 17 1.79 13.13 -2.06
CA ALA A 17 2.27 11.94 -1.37
C ALA A 17 2.16 12.09 0.17
N GLY A 18 2.42 13.30 0.70
CA GLY A 18 2.22 13.62 2.11
C GLY A 18 0.76 13.48 2.56
N SER A 19 -0.20 13.97 1.76
CA SER A 19 -1.63 13.87 2.10
C SER A 19 -2.13 12.42 2.08
N ILE A 20 -1.67 11.61 1.12
CA ILE A 20 -1.95 10.17 1.05
C ILE A 20 -1.36 9.45 2.26
N ALA A 21 -0.09 9.71 2.59
CA ALA A 21 0.60 9.07 3.71
C ALA A 21 -0.06 9.39 5.06
N TYR A 22 -0.43 10.64 5.30
CA TYR A 22 -1.18 11.04 6.48
C TYR A 22 -2.54 10.35 6.57
N SER A 23 -3.28 10.31 5.46
CA SER A 23 -4.60 9.65 5.42
C SER A 23 -4.46 8.15 5.69
N ALA A 24 -3.44 7.51 5.13
CA ALA A 24 -3.14 6.10 5.36
C ALA A 24 -2.77 5.85 6.83
N PHE A 25 -1.89 6.67 7.40
CA PHE A 25 -1.48 6.57 8.80
C PHE A 25 -2.67 6.65 9.76
N VAL A 26 -3.56 7.63 9.58
CA VAL A 26 -4.76 7.79 10.42
C VAL A 26 -5.69 6.58 10.29
N SER A 27 -5.79 5.98 9.10
CA SER A 27 -6.61 4.77 8.89
C SER A 27 -6.04 3.49 9.50
N LEU A 28 -4.74 3.46 9.85
CA LEU A 28 -4.12 2.28 10.45
C LEU A 28 -4.58 2.02 11.88
N LEU A 29 -4.86 3.06 12.68
CA LEU A 29 -5.25 2.86 14.08
C LEU A 29 -6.59 2.09 14.20
N PRO A 30 -7.67 2.48 13.50
CA PRO A 30 -8.90 1.70 13.48
C PRO A 30 -8.69 0.31 12.87
N LEU A 31 -7.83 0.18 11.85
CA LEU A 31 -7.54 -1.12 11.24
C LEU A 31 -6.91 -2.09 12.23
N VAL A 32 -5.88 -1.66 12.96
CA VAL A 32 -5.21 -2.49 13.98
C VAL A 32 -6.19 -2.91 15.07
N LEU A 33 -7.05 -1.98 15.53
CA LEU A 33 -8.10 -2.28 16.49
C LEU A 33 -9.05 -3.37 15.97
N LEU A 34 -9.56 -3.22 14.75
CA LEU A 34 -10.47 -4.20 14.15
C LEU A 34 -9.80 -5.53 13.85
N LEU A 35 -8.55 -5.54 13.42
CA LEU A 35 -7.78 -6.78 13.24
C LEU A 35 -7.59 -7.51 14.56
N THR A 36 -7.38 -6.78 15.66
CA THR A 36 -7.27 -7.36 17.01
C THR A 36 -8.60 -7.96 17.45
N ILE A 37 -9.71 -7.26 17.22
CA ILE A 37 -11.06 -7.77 17.50
C ILE A 37 -11.37 -9.00 16.63
N ALA A 38 -11.07 -8.94 15.33
CA ALA A 38 -11.28 -10.05 14.40
C ALA A 38 -10.42 -11.27 14.77
N ALA A 39 -9.16 -11.06 15.16
CA ALA A 39 -8.29 -12.12 15.64
C ALA A 39 -8.82 -12.76 16.94
N SER A 40 -9.40 -11.96 17.85
CA SER A 40 -10.07 -12.46 19.05
C SER A 40 -11.29 -13.32 18.72
N ILE A 41 -12.16 -12.86 17.80
CA ILE A 41 -13.38 -13.57 17.40
C ILE A 41 -13.08 -14.84 16.60
N LEU A 42 -12.22 -14.76 15.57
CA LEU A 42 -11.88 -15.88 14.68
C LEU A 42 -10.95 -16.89 15.35
N GLY A 43 -10.09 -16.39 16.25
CA GLY A 43 -9.08 -17.17 16.92
C GLY A 43 -9.59 -17.99 18.09
N GLY A 44 -10.64 -17.52 18.79
CA GLY A 44 -11.19 -18.18 19.97
C GLY A 44 -10.11 -18.62 20.96
N GLU A 45 -10.32 -19.77 21.62
CA GLU A 45 -9.32 -20.37 22.50
C GLU A 45 -8.02 -20.73 21.74
N ALA A 46 -8.09 -21.11 20.46
CA ALA A 46 -6.92 -21.57 19.69
C ALA A 46 -5.86 -20.48 19.47
N LEU A 47 -6.29 -19.22 19.27
CA LEU A 47 -5.38 -18.07 19.17
C LEU A 47 -4.84 -17.66 20.55
N VAL A 48 -5.65 -17.78 21.60
CA VAL A 48 -5.19 -17.60 23.00
C VAL A 48 -4.12 -18.64 23.36
N THR A 49 -4.31 -19.92 23.03
CA THR A 49 -3.32 -20.99 23.27
C THR A 49 -2.04 -20.76 22.45
N ARG A 50 -2.15 -20.28 21.21
CA ARG A 50 -0.98 -19.95 20.37
C ARG A 50 -0.22 -18.73 20.87
N VAL A 51 -0.93 -17.69 21.29
CA VAL A 51 -0.32 -16.51 21.91
C VAL A 51 0.36 -16.93 23.21
N GLN A 52 -0.29 -17.70 24.08
CA GLN A 52 0.34 -18.28 25.28
C GLN A 52 1.64 -19.02 24.95
N ALA A 53 1.61 -19.97 24.01
CA ALA A 53 2.77 -20.78 23.66
C ALA A 53 3.93 -19.97 23.05
N VAL A 54 3.64 -18.93 22.27
CA VAL A 54 4.67 -18.02 21.74
C VAL A 54 5.22 -17.15 22.85
N THR A 55 4.35 -16.62 23.71
CA THR A 55 4.67 -15.57 24.67
C THR A 55 5.28 -16.11 25.98
N GLU A 56 5.15 -17.41 26.28
CA GLU A 56 5.73 -18.07 27.46
C GLU A 56 7.25 -17.95 27.55
N ASN A 57 7.92 -17.87 26.41
CA ASN A 57 9.37 -17.70 26.33
C ASN A 57 9.83 -16.23 26.34
N TYR A 58 8.91 -15.26 26.27
CA TYR A 58 9.25 -13.84 26.08
C TYR A 58 8.60 -12.87 27.07
N LEU A 59 7.53 -13.25 27.77
CA LEU A 59 6.91 -12.42 28.82
C LEU A 59 6.85 -13.14 30.16
N THR A 60 6.79 -12.34 31.23
CA THR A 60 6.48 -12.83 32.57
C THR A 60 5.04 -13.31 32.66
N PRO A 61 4.69 -14.15 33.67
CA PRO A 61 3.31 -14.61 33.87
C PRO A 61 2.27 -13.46 33.94
N SER A 62 2.66 -12.32 34.53
CA SER A 62 1.82 -11.11 34.58
C SER A 62 1.67 -10.41 33.23
N GLY A 63 2.72 -10.41 32.40
CA GLY A 63 2.65 -9.89 31.03
C GLY A 63 1.78 -10.76 30.12
N GLN A 64 1.81 -12.09 30.32
CA GLN A 64 0.91 -13.02 29.63
C GLN A 64 -0.55 -12.81 30.02
N SER A 65 -0.87 -12.72 31.32
CA SER A 65 -2.26 -12.54 31.76
C SER A 65 -2.86 -11.25 31.22
N LEU A 66 -2.11 -10.14 31.25
CA LEU A 66 -2.55 -8.85 30.68
C LEU A 66 -2.82 -8.93 29.17
N LEU A 67 -1.97 -9.66 28.43
CA LEU A 67 -2.14 -9.83 26.99
C LEU A 67 -3.38 -10.68 26.66
N ILE A 68 -3.60 -11.76 27.40
CA ILE A 68 -4.77 -12.64 27.26
C ILE A 68 -6.06 -11.90 27.63
N ASP A 69 -6.05 -11.14 28.73
CA ASP A 69 -7.17 -10.32 29.17
C ASP A 69 -7.51 -9.23 28.15
N SER A 70 -6.50 -8.64 27.51
CA SER A 70 -6.71 -7.66 26.44
C SER A 70 -7.35 -8.29 25.20
N ILE A 71 -6.95 -9.51 24.83
CA ILE A 71 -7.52 -10.26 23.70
C ILE A 71 -8.97 -10.67 24.01
N SER A 72 -9.25 -11.16 25.21
CA SER A 72 -10.58 -11.62 25.61
C SER A 72 -11.57 -10.45 25.78
N GLN A 73 -11.13 -9.31 26.34
CA GLN A 73 -11.95 -8.11 26.47
C GLN A 73 -12.14 -7.34 25.16
N ALA A 74 -11.28 -7.54 24.16
CA ALA A 74 -11.49 -6.97 22.83
C ALA A 74 -12.71 -7.57 22.12
N GLY A 75 -13.01 -8.85 22.35
CA GLY A 75 -14.11 -9.56 21.70
C GLY A 75 -15.52 -9.20 22.22
N SER A 76 -15.63 -8.69 23.45
CA SER A 76 -16.92 -8.36 24.09
C SER A 76 -17.42 -6.93 23.83
N GLN A 77 -16.63 -6.10 23.15
CA GLN A 77 -16.92 -4.68 22.97
C GLN A 77 -17.49 -4.37 21.58
N THR A 78 -18.72 -4.84 21.32
CA THR A 78 -19.46 -4.61 20.07
C THR A 78 -19.54 -3.12 19.69
N GLY A 79 -19.66 -2.21 20.66
CA GLY A 79 -19.70 -0.76 20.42
C GLY A 79 -18.40 -0.19 19.86
N LEU A 80 -17.24 -0.66 20.33
CA LEU A 80 -15.92 -0.27 19.79
C LEU A 80 -15.67 -0.84 18.40
N SER A 81 -16.22 -2.02 18.09
CA SER A 81 -16.16 -2.62 16.75
C SER A 81 -16.93 -1.77 15.72
N ILE A 82 -18.13 -1.30 16.08
CA ILE A 82 -18.95 -0.45 15.21
C ILE A 82 -18.27 0.90 14.99
N LEU A 83 -17.85 1.58 16.07
CA LEU A 83 -17.14 2.86 15.97
C LEU A 83 -15.83 2.70 15.19
N GLY A 84 -15.03 1.68 15.49
CA GLY A 84 -13.79 1.38 14.76
C GLY A 84 -14.03 1.13 13.28
N SER A 85 -15.10 0.42 12.92
CA SER A 85 -15.47 0.17 11.51
C SER A 85 -15.87 1.45 10.78
N VAL A 86 -16.65 2.31 11.42
CA VAL A 86 -17.04 3.62 10.84
C VAL A 86 -15.82 4.51 10.63
N VAL A 87 -14.93 4.60 11.63
CA VAL A 87 -13.71 5.41 11.54
C VAL A 87 -12.74 4.81 10.51
N LEU A 88 -12.62 3.48 10.42
CA LEU A 88 -11.81 2.82 9.40
C LEU A 88 -12.35 3.12 8.00
N LEU A 89 -13.66 2.95 7.80
CA LEU A 89 -14.30 3.23 6.51
C LEU A 89 -14.08 4.69 6.11
N TRP A 90 -14.25 5.62 7.04
CA TRP A 90 -13.93 7.03 6.83
C TRP A 90 -12.45 7.26 6.47
N GLY A 91 -11.53 6.58 7.14
CA GLY A 91 -10.09 6.64 6.85
C GLY A 91 -9.74 6.10 5.46
N ILE A 92 -10.30 4.95 5.08
CA ILE A 92 -10.13 4.33 3.76
C ILE A 92 -10.65 5.27 2.65
N LEU A 93 -11.86 5.82 2.83
CA LEU A 93 -12.44 6.79 1.89
C LEU A 93 -11.54 8.02 1.73
N ARG A 94 -10.90 8.47 2.81
CA ARG A 94 -9.94 9.58 2.76
C ARG A 94 -8.69 9.24 1.96
N VAL A 95 -8.15 8.02 2.09
CA VAL A 95 -7.03 7.53 1.29
C VAL A 95 -7.40 7.49 -0.19
N PHE A 96 -8.55 6.93 -0.53
CA PHE A 96 -9.01 6.89 -1.93
C PHE A 96 -9.23 8.27 -2.50
N ARG A 97 -9.84 9.18 -1.74
CA ARG A 97 -9.99 10.57 -2.19
C ARG A 97 -8.64 11.23 -2.43
N ALA A 98 -7.66 11.00 -1.56
CA ALA A 98 -6.32 11.55 -1.73
C ALA A 98 -5.61 10.99 -2.99
N LEU A 99 -5.76 9.68 -3.25
CA LEU A 99 -5.25 9.03 -4.46
C LEU A 99 -5.95 9.56 -5.72
N ASP A 100 -7.27 9.55 -5.73
CA ASP A 100 -8.13 10.05 -6.81
C ASP A 100 -7.80 11.50 -7.19
N THR A 101 -7.71 12.37 -6.18
CA THR A 101 -7.31 13.78 -6.38
C THR A 101 -5.90 13.88 -6.96
N ALA A 102 -4.95 13.06 -6.48
CA ALA A 102 -3.58 13.11 -6.95
C ALA A 102 -3.43 12.58 -8.39
N PHE A 103 -4.12 11.49 -8.73
CA PHE A 103 -4.15 10.94 -10.08
C PHE A 103 -4.85 11.89 -11.03
N SER A 104 -6.03 12.40 -10.69
CA SER A 104 -6.74 13.39 -11.52
C SER A 104 -5.88 14.63 -11.79
N ALA A 105 -5.16 15.13 -10.77
CA ALA A 105 -4.24 16.25 -10.94
C ALA A 105 -3.04 15.93 -11.86
N ILE A 106 -2.50 14.70 -11.80
CA ILE A 106 -1.39 14.25 -12.64
C ILE A 106 -1.83 14.05 -14.10
N TYR A 107 -2.99 13.44 -14.31
CA TYR A 107 -3.55 13.14 -15.64
C TYR A 107 -4.34 14.30 -16.25
N ASP A 108 -4.49 15.42 -15.55
CA ASP A 108 -5.26 16.60 -15.98
C ASP A 108 -6.73 16.27 -16.32
N THR A 109 -7.35 15.40 -15.51
CA THR A 109 -8.74 14.97 -15.68
C THR A 109 -9.69 15.71 -14.75
N GLN A 110 -10.95 15.80 -15.17
CA GLN A 110 -12.02 16.43 -14.40
C GLN A 110 -12.39 15.53 -13.23
N TRP A 111 -12.14 16.02 -12.01
CA TRP A 111 -12.46 15.30 -10.79
C TRP A 111 -13.96 15.02 -10.68
N LYS A 112 -14.36 13.74 -10.69
CA LYS A 112 -15.75 13.32 -10.47
C LYS A 112 -15.96 13.00 -9.00
N ASN A 113 -16.33 14.01 -8.21
CA ASN A 113 -16.47 13.91 -6.75
C ASN A 113 -17.78 13.22 -6.29
N ASP A 114 -18.15 12.10 -6.91
CA ASP A 114 -19.32 11.31 -6.51
C ASP A 114 -18.94 10.28 -5.44
N PHE A 115 -19.58 10.37 -4.27
CA PHE A 115 -19.37 9.45 -3.15
C PHE A 115 -19.58 7.96 -3.55
N VAL A 116 -20.53 7.71 -4.46
CA VAL A 116 -20.81 6.37 -4.98
C VAL A 116 -19.66 5.84 -5.85
N ASN A 117 -18.99 6.71 -6.61
CA ASN A 117 -17.82 6.32 -7.41
C ASN A 117 -16.63 6.03 -6.49
N GLN A 118 -16.39 6.87 -5.47
CA GLN A 118 -15.34 6.60 -4.46
C GLN A 118 -15.51 5.22 -3.77
N LEU A 119 -16.75 4.81 -3.49
CA LEU A 119 -17.00 3.50 -2.89
C LEU A 119 -16.78 2.34 -3.89
N LYS A 120 -17.20 2.53 -5.16
CA LYS A 120 -16.97 1.55 -6.24
C LYS A 120 -15.48 1.39 -6.52
N ASP A 121 -14.76 2.48 -6.69
CA ASP A 121 -13.32 2.51 -6.93
C ASP A 121 -12.58 1.88 -5.77
N GLY A 122 -13.03 2.18 -4.54
CA GLY A 122 -12.52 1.54 -3.34
C GLY A 122 -12.69 0.03 -3.35
N ILE A 123 -13.86 -0.51 -3.73
CA ILE A 123 -14.07 -1.96 -3.83
C ILE A 123 -13.20 -2.57 -4.92
N VAL A 124 -13.13 -1.93 -6.09
CA VAL A 124 -12.34 -2.41 -7.25
C VAL A 124 -10.84 -2.38 -6.97
N VAL A 125 -10.36 -1.49 -6.11
CA VAL A 125 -8.96 -1.41 -5.68
C VAL A 125 -8.68 -2.35 -4.50
N LEU A 126 -9.61 -2.47 -3.54
CA LEU A 126 -9.44 -3.32 -2.35
C LEU A 126 -9.52 -4.80 -2.67
N ALA A 127 -10.37 -5.23 -3.60
CA ALA A 127 -10.45 -6.63 -4.00
C ALA A 127 -9.11 -7.20 -4.49
N PRO A 128 -8.41 -6.59 -5.47
CA PRO A 128 -7.10 -7.04 -5.91
C PRO A 128 -6.00 -6.81 -4.87
N LEU A 129 -6.07 -5.76 -4.04
CA LEU A 129 -5.15 -5.60 -2.89
C LEU A 129 -5.32 -6.74 -1.87
N GLY A 130 -6.56 -7.14 -1.57
CA GLY A 130 -6.87 -8.26 -0.69
C GLY A 130 -6.35 -9.57 -1.27
N VAL A 131 -6.66 -9.85 -2.55
CA VAL A 131 -6.14 -11.03 -3.27
C VAL A 131 -4.61 -11.02 -3.29
N ALA A 132 -3.98 -9.88 -3.52
CA ALA A 132 -2.53 -9.74 -3.49
C ALA A 132 -1.94 -10.00 -2.11
N LEU A 133 -2.56 -9.50 -1.05
CA LEU A 133 -2.13 -9.76 0.33
C LEU A 133 -2.21 -11.26 0.64
N PHE A 134 -3.33 -11.91 0.26
CA PHE A 134 -3.49 -13.35 0.37
C PHE A 134 -2.49 -14.13 -0.47
N ALA A 135 -2.18 -13.68 -1.69
CA ALA A 135 -1.19 -14.29 -2.56
C ALA A 135 0.24 -14.14 -2.02
N VAL A 136 0.59 -13.00 -1.42
CA VAL A 136 1.89 -12.78 -0.78
C VAL A 136 2.05 -13.65 0.47
N VAL A 137 1.01 -13.71 1.32
CA VAL A 137 1.00 -14.62 2.48
C VAL A 137 1.08 -16.07 2.01
N GLY A 138 0.27 -16.45 1.01
CA GLY A 138 0.26 -17.78 0.43
C GLY A 138 1.59 -18.17 -0.21
N ALA A 139 2.22 -17.27 -0.97
CA ALA A 139 3.53 -17.48 -1.58
C ALA A 139 4.64 -17.57 -0.51
N GLY A 140 4.59 -16.73 0.53
CA GLY A 140 5.52 -16.81 1.66
C GLY A 140 5.42 -18.13 2.42
N LEU A 141 4.21 -18.69 2.56
CA LEU A 141 3.97 -20.01 3.15
C LEU A 141 4.40 -21.14 2.20
N ALA A 142 4.07 -21.06 0.91
CA ALA A 142 4.44 -22.05 -0.09
C ALA A 142 5.97 -22.16 -0.28
N LEU A 143 6.68 -21.02 -0.25
CA LEU A 143 8.15 -20.98 -0.31
C LEU A 143 8.82 -21.57 0.92
N ARG A 144 8.15 -21.62 2.08
CA ARG A 144 8.63 -22.34 3.28
C ARG A 144 8.42 -23.85 3.18
N LEU A 145 7.44 -24.29 2.39
CA LEU A 145 7.11 -25.70 2.18
C LEU A 145 7.97 -26.37 1.10
N VAL A 146 8.68 -25.60 0.27
CA VAL A 146 9.59 -26.12 -0.76
C VAL A 146 10.95 -25.40 -0.68
N PRO A 147 11.85 -25.82 0.23
CA PRO A 147 13.13 -25.16 0.47
C PRO A 147 14.10 -25.23 -0.72
N ASP A 148 13.95 -26.25 -1.56
CA ASP A 148 14.94 -26.66 -2.57
C ASP A 148 14.62 -26.25 -4.01
N LEU A 149 13.75 -25.28 -4.25
CA LEU A 149 13.54 -24.78 -5.61
C LEU A 149 14.74 -23.92 -6.05
N PRO A 150 15.53 -24.35 -7.07
CA PRO A 150 16.67 -23.61 -7.58
C PRO A 150 16.18 -22.49 -8.50
N PHE A 151 15.39 -21.55 -7.97
CA PHE A 151 15.07 -20.34 -8.70
C PHE A 151 16.27 -19.39 -8.61
N PRO A 152 16.85 -18.95 -9.74
CA PRO A 152 17.83 -17.89 -9.75
C PRO A 152 17.28 -16.68 -8.99
N THR A 153 18.12 -15.96 -8.27
CA THR A 153 17.74 -14.73 -7.55
C THR A 153 17.00 -13.72 -8.44
N LEU A 154 17.35 -13.67 -9.73
CA LEU A 154 16.63 -12.91 -10.75
C LEU A 154 15.17 -13.33 -10.95
N ALA A 155 14.86 -14.62 -10.93
CA ALA A 155 13.50 -15.12 -11.12
C ALA A 155 12.58 -14.73 -9.96
N ARG A 156 13.11 -14.69 -8.73
CA ARG A 156 12.39 -14.22 -7.54
C ARG A 156 12.08 -12.73 -7.62
N GLY A 157 13.07 -11.92 -8.03
CA GLY A 157 12.87 -10.48 -8.22
C GLY A 157 11.85 -10.17 -9.32
N ALA A 158 11.94 -10.87 -10.45
CA ALA A 158 10.97 -10.74 -11.55
C ALA A 158 9.55 -11.13 -11.13
N LEU A 159 9.39 -12.24 -10.38
CA LEU A 159 8.09 -12.68 -9.87
C LEU A 159 7.49 -11.66 -8.90
N LEU A 160 8.32 -11.07 -8.01
CA LEU A 160 7.89 -10.02 -7.09
C LEU A 160 7.40 -8.79 -7.86
N VAL A 161 8.16 -8.31 -8.84
CA VAL A 161 7.79 -7.15 -9.66
C VAL A 161 6.53 -7.44 -10.47
N PHE A 162 6.40 -8.64 -11.03
CA PHE A 162 5.20 -9.07 -11.73
C PHE A 162 3.98 -9.07 -10.80
N GLY A 163 4.11 -9.67 -9.62
CA GLY A 163 3.07 -9.67 -8.59
C GLY A 163 2.64 -8.25 -8.23
N LEU A 164 3.59 -7.39 -7.86
CA LEU A 164 3.33 -5.98 -7.54
C LEU A 164 2.69 -5.21 -8.70
N THR A 165 3.08 -5.51 -9.94
CA THR A 165 2.46 -4.89 -11.12
C THR A 165 0.98 -5.26 -11.20
N VAL A 166 0.63 -6.53 -10.98
CA VAL A 166 -0.77 -6.98 -10.93
C VAL A 166 -1.52 -6.30 -9.78
N VAL A 167 -0.90 -6.13 -8.61
CA VAL A 167 -1.52 -5.43 -7.46
C VAL A 167 -1.80 -3.96 -7.78
N PHE A 168 -0.87 -3.27 -8.43
CA PHE A 168 -0.98 -1.84 -8.68
C PHE A 168 -1.77 -1.51 -9.94
N LEU A 169 -1.93 -2.44 -10.88
CA LEU A 169 -2.64 -2.18 -12.14
C LEU A 169 -4.04 -1.56 -11.96
N PRO A 170 -4.90 -2.02 -11.02
CA PRO A 170 -6.23 -1.46 -10.80
C PRO A 170 -6.17 0.00 -10.34
N ILE A 171 -5.22 0.37 -9.49
CA ILE A 171 -5.00 1.76 -9.04
C ILE A 171 -4.76 2.65 -10.27
N TYR A 172 -3.92 2.17 -11.19
CA TYR A 172 -3.53 2.90 -12.40
C TYR A 172 -4.61 2.94 -13.48
N TYR A 173 -5.57 2.04 -13.42
CA TYR A 173 -6.68 1.97 -14.38
C TYR A 173 -7.90 2.78 -13.92
N VAL A 174 -8.16 2.81 -12.61
CA VAL A 174 -9.38 3.39 -12.04
C VAL A 174 -9.19 4.88 -11.70
N PHE A 175 -8.18 5.23 -10.90
CA PHE A 175 -8.01 6.58 -10.36
C PHE A 175 -7.72 7.71 -11.37
N PRO A 176 -7.20 7.48 -12.60
CA PRO A 176 -7.06 8.56 -13.56
C PRO A 176 -8.38 9.20 -14.01
N ASP A 177 -9.55 8.58 -13.76
CA ASP A 177 -10.85 9.08 -14.24
C ASP A 177 -10.90 9.32 -15.77
N ALA A 178 -10.08 8.59 -16.52
CA ALA A 178 -9.94 8.69 -17.97
C ALA A 178 -10.01 7.32 -18.65
N GLU A 179 -10.48 7.32 -19.90
CA GLU A 179 -10.51 6.14 -20.76
C GLU A 179 -9.09 5.79 -21.23
N LEU A 180 -8.33 5.10 -20.38
CA LEU A 180 -6.96 4.67 -20.67
C LEU A 180 -6.90 3.18 -20.98
N SER A 181 -6.20 2.82 -22.06
CA SER A 181 -5.91 1.41 -22.33
C SER A 181 -4.86 0.86 -21.38
N VAL A 182 -4.92 -0.44 -21.06
CA VAL A 182 -3.93 -1.12 -20.19
C VAL A 182 -2.49 -0.91 -20.69
N LYS A 183 -2.29 -0.87 -22.01
CA LYS A 183 -0.98 -0.63 -22.64
C LYS A 183 -0.40 0.76 -22.34
N MET A 184 -1.25 1.75 -22.07
CA MET A 184 -0.82 3.11 -21.75
C MET A 184 -0.37 3.23 -20.29
N ILE A 185 -0.99 2.46 -19.40
CA ILE A 185 -0.72 2.55 -17.95
C ILE A 185 0.37 1.60 -17.46
N LEU A 186 0.60 0.49 -18.18
CA LEU A 186 1.53 -0.57 -17.79
C LEU A 186 2.97 -0.08 -17.51
N PRO A 187 3.59 0.80 -18.32
CA PRO A 187 4.96 1.24 -18.08
C PRO A 187 5.14 1.88 -16.70
N GLY A 188 4.23 2.77 -16.31
CA GLY A 188 4.21 3.45 -15.02
C GLY A 188 3.89 2.49 -13.87
N THR A 189 2.98 1.54 -14.08
CA THR A 189 2.70 0.50 -13.08
C THR A 189 3.93 -0.35 -12.78
N VAL A 190 4.70 -0.73 -13.80
CA VAL A 190 5.97 -1.46 -13.64
C VAL A 190 7.02 -0.60 -12.92
N VAL A 191 7.11 0.70 -13.25
CA VAL A 191 8.01 1.62 -12.53
C VAL A 191 7.65 1.70 -11.05
N ALA A 192 6.37 1.79 -10.70
CA ALA A 192 5.93 1.76 -9.31
C ALA A 192 6.21 0.41 -8.63
N ALA A 193 6.01 -0.72 -9.32
CA ALA A 193 6.32 -2.04 -8.79
C ALA A 193 7.82 -2.20 -8.47
N VAL A 194 8.70 -1.77 -9.39
CA VAL A 194 10.16 -1.77 -9.17
C VAL A 194 10.54 -0.81 -8.04
N GLY A 195 10.02 0.42 -8.06
CA GLY A 195 10.27 1.40 -7.00
C GLY A 195 9.83 0.90 -5.62
N TRP A 196 8.72 0.15 -5.56
CA TRP A 196 8.20 -0.42 -4.32
C TRP A 196 9.09 -1.56 -3.81
N ALA A 197 9.58 -2.42 -4.71
CA ALA A 197 10.54 -3.45 -4.37
C ALA A 197 11.84 -2.84 -3.81
N LEU A 198 12.36 -1.79 -4.46
CA LEU A 198 13.53 -1.04 -4.00
C LEU A 198 13.29 -0.35 -2.65
N LEU A 199 12.11 0.24 -2.46
CA LEU A 199 11.72 0.85 -1.19
C LEU A 199 11.74 -0.19 -0.05
N ASN A 200 11.15 -1.38 -0.26
CA ASN A 200 11.18 -2.46 0.73
C ASN A 200 12.60 -2.92 1.05
N ALA A 201 13.44 -3.11 0.02
CA ALA A 201 14.84 -3.49 0.22
C ALA A 201 15.62 -2.42 1.01
N GLY A 202 15.47 -1.15 0.64
CA GLY A 202 16.10 -0.02 1.32
C GLY A 202 15.64 0.13 2.78
N PHE A 203 14.35 -0.11 3.03
CA PHE A 203 13.79 -0.07 4.38
C PHE A 203 14.28 -1.23 5.25
N GLY A 204 14.40 -2.44 4.66
CA GLY A 204 14.99 -3.60 5.33
C GLY A 204 16.43 -3.36 5.75
N VAL A 205 17.23 -2.74 4.87
CA VAL A 205 18.60 -2.29 5.19
C VAL A 205 18.57 -1.26 6.33
N TYR A 206 17.74 -0.22 6.23
CA TYR A 206 17.65 0.81 7.28
C TYR A 206 17.34 0.20 8.65
N VAL A 207 16.34 -0.68 8.74
CA VAL A 207 15.96 -1.33 10.00
C VAL A 207 17.09 -2.22 10.53
N ALA A 208 17.78 -2.96 9.66
CA ALA A 208 18.88 -3.84 10.06
C ALA A 208 20.08 -3.09 10.67
N TYR A 209 20.36 -1.88 10.18
CA TYR A 209 21.45 -1.04 10.67
C TYR A 209 21.03 -0.05 11.77
N SER A 210 19.73 0.16 11.96
CA SER A 210 19.27 1.11 12.97
C SER A 210 19.04 0.39 14.31
N SER A 211 19.73 0.83 15.35
CA SER A 211 19.43 0.49 16.75
C SER A 211 18.19 1.24 17.27
N THR A 212 17.24 1.60 16.39
CA THR A 212 16.16 2.57 16.67
C THR A 212 15.20 2.12 17.78
N GLN A 213 15.11 0.80 18.02
CA GLN A 213 14.39 0.23 19.17
C GLN A 213 14.91 0.84 20.50
N ASP A 214 16.21 1.13 20.60
CA ASP A 214 16.85 1.59 21.83
C ASP A 214 16.89 3.12 21.98
N LEU A 215 16.75 3.89 20.89
CA LEU A 215 16.94 5.36 20.90
C LEU A 215 15.64 6.18 20.92
N TYR A 216 14.54 5.69 20.35
CA TYR A 216 13.32 6.51 20.16
C TYR A 216 11.99 5.82 20.48
N GLY A 217 12.02 4.53 20.87
CA GLY A 217 10.83 3.77 21.27
C GLY A 217 9.66 3.89 20.28
N VAL A 218 8.45 4.11 20.81
CA VAL A 218 7.21 4.22 20.01
C VAL A 218 7.25 5.39 19.02
N ILE A 219 7.85 6.53 19.39
CA ILE A 219 7.92 7.73 18.53
C ILE A 219 8.77 7.44 17.29
N GLY A 220 9.90 6.76 17.46
CA GLY A 220 10.76 6.34 16.34
C GLY A 220 10.00 5.44 15.36
N GLY A 221 9.23 4.48 15.88
CA GLY A 221 8.37 3.61 15.06
C GLY A 221 7.32 4.36 14.26
N VAL A 222 6.67 5.38 14.85
CA VAL A 222 5.68 6.21 14.17
C VAL A 222 6.30 7.04 13.04
N ILE A 223 7.42 7.71 13.30
CA ILE A 223 8.13 8.51 12.28
C ILE A 223 8.58 7.61 11.13
N LEU A 224 9.12 6.44 11.46
CA LEU A 224 9.57 5.46 10.49
C LEU A 224 8.41 4.98 9.60
N LEU A 225 7.26 4.66 10.20
CA LEU A 225 6.05 4.23 9.49
C LEU A 225 5.52 5.34 8.56
N ILE A 226 5.38 6.57 9.05
CA ILE A 226 4.91 7.70 8.22
C ILE A 226 5.85 7.93 7.05
N THR A 227 7.16 7.81 7.29
CA THR A 227 8.19 7.93 6.26
C THR A 227 8.06 6.84 5.20
N PHE A 228 7.82 5.59 5.61
CA PHE A 228 7.55 4.49 4.69
C PHE A 228 6.32 4.76 3.82
N LEU A 229 5.20 5.16 4.45
CA LEU A 229 3.96 5.48 3.74
C LEU A 229 4.15 6.63 2.74
N TYR A 230 4.93 7.65 3.13
CA TYR A 230 5.27 8.78 2.27
C TYR A 230 6.05 8.35 1.03
N PHE A 231 7.14 7.60 1.21
CA PHE A 231 7.92 7.11 0.08
C PHE A 231 7.13 6.10 -0.77
N GLY A 232 6.26 5.30 -0.15
CA GLY A 232 5.35 4.41 -0.86
C GLY A 232 4.39 5.18 -1.77
N ALA A 233 3.75 6.23 -1.24
CA ALA A 233 2.89 7.10 -2.03
C ALA A 233 3.67 7.83 -3.14
N LEU A 234 4.88 8.32 -2.86
CA LEU A 234 5.76 8.91 -3.88
C LEU A 234 6.05 7.95 -5.03
N VAL A 235 6.43 6.71 -4.74
CA VAL A 235 6.69 5.68 -5.75
C VAL A 235 5.48 5.46 -6.64
N ILE A 236 4.28 5.36 -6.05
CA ILE A 236 3.03 5.20 -6.79
C ILE A 236 2.77 6.42 -7.67
N LEU A 237 2.95 7.64 -7.18
CA LEU A 237 2.72 8.84 -7.99
C LEU A 237 3.77 9.04 -9.09
N ILE A 238 5.02 8.63 -8.86
CA ILE A 238 6.09 8.69 -9.88
C ILE A 238 5.76 7.78 -11.07
N GLY A 239 5.19 6.60 -10.84
CA GLY A 239 4.73 5.75 -11.94
C GLY A 239 3.58 6.41 -12.72
N ALA A 240 2.64 7.08 -12.06
CA ALA A 240 1.58 7.84 -12.72
C ALA A 240 2.14 8.97 -13.60
N VAL A 241 3.09 9.76 -13.09
CA VAL A 241 3.81 10.78 -13.86
C VAL A 241 4.53 10.17 -15.06
N THR A 242 5.12 8.98 -14.88
CA THR A 242 5.82 8.28 -15.97
C THR A 242 4.87 7.96 -17.11
N ASN A 243 3.65 7.51 -16.83
CA ASN A 243 2.64 7.28 -17.87
C ASN A 243 2.30 8.56 -18.63
N VAL A 244 2.03 9.65 -17.93
CA VAL A 244 1.67 10.94 -18.56
C VAL A 244 2.79 11.45 -19.47
N VAL A 245 4.05 11.40 -19.01
CA VAL A 245 5.20 11.82 -19.81
C VAL A 245 5.38 10.94 -21.05
N LEU A 246 5.20 9.62 -20.91
CA LEU A 246 5.30 8.70 -22.04
C LEU A 246 4.16 8.90 -23.06
N MET A 247 2.93 9.16 -22.59
CA MET A 247 1.80 9.46 -23.47
C MET A 247 2.01 10.77 -24.22
N GLY A 248 2.43 11.83 -23.55
CA GLY A 248 2.74 13.12 -24.19
C GLY A 248 3.81 13.00 -25.28
N SER A 249 4.86 12.19 -25.05
CA SER A 249 5.89 11.94 -26.06
C SER A 249 5.39 11.18 -27.30
N ARG A 250 4.35 10.35 -27.16
CA ARG A 250 3.75 9.62 -28.28
C ARG A 250 2.85 10.51 -29.14
N SER A 251 2.09 11.41 -28.53
CA SER A 251 1.24 12.37 -29.25
C SER A 251 2.08 13.34 -30.07
N SER A 252 3.22 13.81 -29.55
CA SER A 252 4.12 14.70 -30.30
C SER A 252 4.81 14.00 -31.49
N ALA A 253 5.00 12.68 -31.43
CA ALA A 253 5.64 11.90 -32.51
C ALA A 253 4.66 11.51 -33.63
N SER A 254 3.35 11.50 -33.37
CA SER A 254 2.32 11.23 -34.39
C SER A 254 1.90 12.47 -35.20
N ASP A 255 2.24 13.67 -34.72
CA ASP A 255 1.88 14.94 -35.34
C ASP A 255 2.97 15.50 -36.29
N ASP A 256 4.07 14.79 -36.53
CA ASP A 256 5.05 15.20 -37.55
C ASP A 256 4.42 15.05 -38.95
N PRO A 257 4.17 16.16 -39.69
CA PRO A 257 3.64 16.07 -41.03
C PRO A 257 4.69 15.40 -41.91
N VAL A 258 4.32 14.27 -42.51
CA VAL A 258 5.05 13.67 -43.63
C VAL A 258 5.34 14.80 -44.61
N SER A 259 6.62 15.16 -44.71
CA SER A 259 7.11 16.10 -45.70
C SER A 259 6.80 15.48 -47.06
N THR A 260 5.74 15.96 -47.70
CA THR A 260 5.49 15.72 -49.11
C THR A 260 6.61 16.41 -49.87
N GLU A 261 7.50 15.61 -50.44
CA GLU A 261 8.38 15.98 -51.55
C GLU A 261 7.59 16.54 -52.74
#